data_AF-A0A8J8EWY8-F1
#
_entry.id   AF-A0A8J8EWY8-F1
#
_cell.length_a   1.000
_cell.length_b   1.000
_cell.length_c   1.000
_cell.angle_alpha   90.00
_cell.angle_beta   90.00
_cell.angle_gamma   90.00
#
_symmetry.space_group_name_H-M   'P 1'
#
loop_
_entity.id
_entity.type
_entity.pdbx_description
1 polymer ?
#
loop_
_entity_poly.entity_id
_entity_poly.type
_entity_poly.pdbx_seq_one_letter_code
_entity_poly.pdbx_strand_id
1 'polypeptide(L)'
;DKASVLPMLARTNMTFALTGWLPRVDVPKVLEGIKKVTEGKAYINVREPRKEEIEEIPIKLKNPSWARPFEMLTEMYGVPRYDEIDPTPIIAFTYSFFFGFMLTDFMYGLIVGIVAALLVKGHKKFNDGTYK
;
A
#
# COMPACT_ATOMS: atom_id res chain seq x y z
N ASP A 1 -4.00 14.95 3.98
CA ASP A 1 -4.50 16.33 4.08
C ASP A 1 -3.79 17.25 3.08
N LYS A 2 -4.49 18.21 2.46
CA LYS A 2 -3.85 19.14 1.49
C LYS A 2 -2.96 20.18 2.18
N ALA A 3 -3.28 20.56 3.41
CA ALA A 3 -2.56 21.57 4.17
C ALA A 3 -1.18 21.08 4.66
N SER A 4 -1.03 19.78 4.93
CA SER A 4 0.24 19.20 5.40
C SER A 4 1.30 19.12 4.31
N VAL A 5 0.91 19.13 3.04
CA VAL A 5 1.83 19.01 1.89
C VAL A 5 2.44 20.37 1.51
N LEU A 6 1.71 21.47 1.73
CA LEU A 6 2.17 22.83 1.40
C LEU A 6 3.54 23.21 1.98
N PRO A 7 3.88 22.92 3.26
CA PRO A 7 5.20 23.22 3.81
C PRO A 7 6.31 22.31 3.28
N MET A 8 5.99 21.16 2.67
CA MET A 8 6.99 20.25 2.09
C MET A 8 7.43 20.66 0.67
N LEU A 9 6.80 21.70 0.11
CA LEU A 9 7.11 22.21 -1.23
C LEU A 9 8.22 23.27 -1.14
N ALA A 10 9.22 23.15 -2.01
CA ALA A 10 10.15 24.23 -2.21
C ALA A 10 9.41 25.37 -2.94
N ARG A 11 9.26 26.53 -2.28
CA ARG A 11 8.45 27.64 -2.78
C ARG A 11 9.24 28.94 -2.85
N THR A 12 9.05 29.67 -3.94
CA THR A 12 9.44 31.06 -4.12
C THR A 12 8.17 31.92 -4.34
N ASN A 13 8.30 33.24 -4.41
CA ASN A 13 7.14 34.13 -4.62
C ASN A 13 6.33 33.83 -5.90
N MET A 14 6.96 33.22 -6.91
CA MET A 14 6.35 32.96 -8.23
C MET A 14 6.31 31.49 -8.65
N THR A 15 7.08 30.61 -7.99
CA THR A 15 7.26 29.22 -8.42
C THR A 15 7.20 28.29 -7.22
N PHE A 16 6.65 27.10 -7.43
CA PHE A 16 6.76 25.99 -6.49
C PHE A 16 7.39 24.79 -7.20
N ALA A 17 8.23 24.05 -6.50
CA ALA A 17 8.80 22.81 -6.96
C ALA A 17 8.32 21.66 -6.07
N LEU A 18 7.91 20.57 -6.71
CA LEU A 18 7.48 19.34 -6.07
C LEU A 18 8.37 18.21 -6.61
N THR A 19 8.93 17.43 -5.70
CA THR A 19 9.63 16.18 -6.02
C THR A 19 8.99 15.04 -5.24
N GLY A 20 8.99 13.85 -5.80
CA GLY A 20 8.41 12.69 -5.15
C GLY A 20 8.51 11.42 -5.97
N TRP A 21 8.27 10.31 -5.29
CA TRP A 21 8.28 8.99 -5.88
C TRP A 21 6.90 8.59 -6.38
N LEU A 22 6.86 7.96 -7.56
CA LEU A 22 5.60 7.52 -8.16
C LEU A 22 5.75 6.11 -8.74
N PRO A 23 4.76 5.21 -8.54
CA PRO A 23 4.74 3.94 -9.26
C PRO A 23 4.74 4.17 -10.78
N ARG A 24 5.55 3.40 -11.51
CA ARG A 24 5.69 3.49 -12.97
C ARG A 24 4.35 3.42 -13.71
N VAL A 25 3.38 2.67 -13.17
CA VAL A 25 2.03 2.52 -13.72
C VAL A 25 1.20 3.80 -13.64
N ASP A 26 1.42 4.62 -12.61
CA ASP A 26 0.64 5.84 -12.34
C ASP A 26 1.21 7.08 -13.04
N VAL A 27 2.44 7.01 -13.57
CA VAL A 27 3.15 8.12 -14.27
C VAL A 27 2.28 8.79 -15.34
N PRO A 28 1.70 8.07 -16.32
CA PRO A 28 0.92 8.72 -17.37
C PRO A 28 -0.29 9.47 -16.83
N LYS A 29 -0.98 8.90 -15.83
CA LYS A 29 -2.17 9.50 -15.22
C LYS A 29 -1.84 10.81 -14.49
N VAL A 30 -0.72 10.84 -13.78
CA VAL A 30 -0.27 12.04 -13.06
C VAL A 30 0.20 13.12 -14.03
N LEU A 31 0.95 12.74 -15.07
CA LEU A 31 1.39 13.68 -16.12
C LEU A 31 0.21 14.37 -16.81
N GLU A 32 -0.83 13.62 -17.14
CA GLU A 32 -2.04 14.16 -17.75
C GLU A 32 -2.77 15.12 -16.79
N GLY A 33 -2.89 14.74 -15.51
CA GLY A 33 -3.47 15.58 -14.46
C GLY A 33 -2.73 16.90 -14.28
N ILE A 34 -1.40 16.88 -14.23
CA ILE A 34 -0.57 18.09 -14.07
C ILE A 34 -0.70 18.97 -15.32
N LYS A 35 -0.62 18.41 -16.53
CA LYS A 35 -0.80 19.18 -17.76
C LYS A 35 -2.14 19.89 -17.82
N LYS A 36 -3.22 19.24 -17.37
CA LYS A 36 -4.56 19.81 -17.30
C LYS A 36 -4.66 20.97 -16.30
N VAL A 37 -4.02 20.84 -15.13
CA VAL A 37 -4.08 21.86 -14.08
C VAL A 37 -3.19 23.06 -14.39
N THR A 38 -2.03 22.85 -15.04
CA THR A 38 -1.05 23.91 -15.30
C THR A 38 -1.15 24.48 -16.72
N GLU A 39 -2.15 24.07 -17.52
CA GLU A 39 -2.34 24.50 -18.91
C GLU A 39 -1.05 24.37 -19.76
N GLY A 40 -0.23 23.36 -19.47
CA GLY A 40 1.05 23.13 -20.15
C GLY A 40 2.22 24.04 -19.75
N LYS A 41 2.06 24.92 -18.74
CA LYS A 41 3.14 25.83 -18.26
C LYS A 41 4.08 25.19 -17.23
N ALA A 42 3.93 23.90 -16.95
CA ALA A 42 4.76 23.17 -16.00
C ALA A 42 5.95 22.51 -16.71
N TYR A 43 7.15 22.69 -16.16
CA TYR A 43 8.30 21.86 -16.48
C TYR A 43 8.23 20.56 -15.65
N ILE A 44 8.18 19.40 -16.31
CA ILE A 44 8.09 18.11 -15.63
C ILE A 44 9.28 17.25 -16.06
N ASN A 45 10.06 16.79 -15.09
CA ASN A 45 11.14 15.84 -15.30
C ASN A 45 10.77 14.51 -14.65
N VAL A 46 10.72 13.43 -15.44
CA VAL A 46 10.53 12.06 -14.94
C VAL A 46 11.81 11.31 -15.25
N ARG A 47 12.41 10.71 -14.24
CA ARG A 47 13.61 9.89 -14.35
C ARG A 47 13.43 8.59 -13.59
N GLU A 48 14.12 7.54 -14.05
CA GLU A 48 14.24 6.32 -13.26
C GLU A 48 15.20 6.56 -12.07
N PRO A 49 14.96 5.90 -10.92
CA PRO A 49 15.86 5.99 -9.76
C PRO A 49 17.26 5.43 -10.09
N ARG A 50 18.29 6.05 -9.53
CA ARG A 50 19.65 5.51 -9.55
C ARG A 50 19.81 4.42 -8.50
N LYS A 51 20.83 3.56 -8.65
CA LYS A 51 21.09 2.46 -7.71
C LYS A 51 21.33 2.95 -6.27
N GLU A 52 21.95 4.12 -6.10
CA GLU A 52 22.16 4.72 -4.78
C GLU A 52 20.86 5.19 -4.11
N GLU A 53 19.81 5.46 -4.89
CA GLU A 53 18.55 6.02 -4.38
C GLU A 53 17.56 4.92 -3.97
N ILE A 54 17.88 3.64 -4.21
CA ILE A 54 16.98 2.50 -3.97
C ILE A 54 16.54 2.41 -2.50
N GLU A 55 17.41 2.78 -1.55
CA GLU A 55 17.11 2.76 -0.12
C GLU A 55 16.13 3.86 0.32
N GLU A 56 16.04 4.97 -0.43
CA GLU A 56 15.16 6.10 -0.14
C GLU A 56 13.78 5.97 -0.81
N ILE A 57 13.59 4.96 -1.67
CA ILE A 57 12.32 4.77 -2.39
C ILE A 57 11.30 4.11 -1.45
N PRO A 58 10.10 4.69 -1.31
CA PRO A 58 9.03 4.05 -0.57
C PRO A 58 8.61 2.74 -1.25
N ILE A 59 8.46 1.69 -0.44
CA ILE A 59 8.09 0.37 -0.90
C ILE A 59 6.57 0.27 -0.95
N LYS A 60 6.04 -0.14 -2.10
CA LYS A 60 4.60 -0.36 -2.30
C LYS A 60 4.38 -1.84 -2.57
N LEU A 61 3.94 -2.57 -1.55
CA LEU A 61 3.57 -3.98 -1.67
C LEU A 61 2.34 -4.12 -2.58
N LYS A 62 2.35 -5.14 -3.43
CA LYS A 62 1.25 -5.45 -4.36
C LYS A 62 0.84 -6.90 -4.19
N ASN A 63 0.24 -7.24 -3.04
CA ASN A 63 -0.28 -8.58 -2.83
C ASN A 63 -1.73 -8.75 -3.34
N PRO A 64 -2.11 -9.97 -3.75
CA PRO A 64 -3.48 -10.29 -4.13
C PRO A 64 -4.44 -10.14 -2.94
N SER A 65 -5.74 -9.96 -3.22
CA SER A 65 -6.76 -9.64 -2.21
C SER A 65 -6.87 -10.63 -1.04
N TRP A 66 -6.53 -11.90 -1.25
CA TRP A 66 -6.52 -12.94 -0.22
C TRP A 66 -5.27 -12.89 0.68
N ALA A 67 -4.15 -12.35 0.17
CA ALA A 67 -2.88 -12.24 0.90
C ALA A 67 -2.74 -10.87 1.60
N ARG A 68 -3.52 -9.86 1.18
CA ARG A 68 -3.53 -8.51 1.77
C ARG A 68 -3.66 -8.46 3.30
N PRO A 69 -4.52 -9.28 3.96
CA PRO A 69 -4.60 -9.26 5.43
C PRO A 69 -3.30 -9.70 6.11
N PHE A 70 -2.47 -10.50 5.44
CA PHE A 70 -1.21 -11.00 5.96
C PHE A 70 -0.03 -10.06 5.66
N GLU A 71 -0.22 -9.00 4.86
CA GLU A 71 0.79 -7.95 4.65
C GLU A 71 1.16 -7.28 5.98
N MET A 72 0.17 -7.05 6.86
CA MET A 72 0.40 -6.49 8.20
C MET A 72 1.39 -7.33 9.01
N LEU A 73 1.28 -8.66 8.93
CA LEU A 73 2.21 -9.55 9.63
C LEU A 73 3.62 -9.38 9.06
N THR A 74 3.75 -9.24 7.74
CA THR A 74 5.05 -9.04 7.10
C THR A 74 5.65 -7.69 7.47
N GLU A 75 4.86 -6.61 7.43
CA GLU A 75 5.28 -5.26 7.83
C GLU A 75 5.77 -5.19 9.28
N MET A 76 5.20 -6.00 10.19
CA MET A 76 5.65 -6.07 11.59
C MET A 76 7.05 -6.67 11.75
N TYR A 77 7.47 -7.58 10.86
CA TYR A 77 8.83 -8.14 10.87
C TYR A 77 9.83 -7.28 10.09
N GLY A 78 9.34 -6.50 9.14
CA GLY A 78 10.13 -5.59 8.32
C GLY A 78 9.67 -5.63 6.86
N VAL A 79 9.64 -4.48 6.21
CA VAL A 79 9.35 -4.41 4.77
C VAL A 79 10.50 -5.06 3.99
N PRO A 80 10.21 -5.95 3.02
CA PRO A 80 11.25 -6.57 2.20
C PRO A 80 11.98 -5.51 1.39
N ARG A 81 13.28 -5.70 1.12
CA ARG A 81 14.02 -4.78 0.23
C ARG A 81 13.46 -4.85 -1.20
N TYR A 82 13.71 -3.80 -1.98
CA TYR A 82 13.25 -3.69 -3.38
C TYR A 82 13.71 -4.84 -4.29
N ASP A 83 14.78 -5.55 -3.93
CA ASP A 83 15.36 -6.69 -4.67
C ASP A 83 15.02 -8.05 -4.05
N GLU A 84 14.26 -8.08 -2.95
CA GLU A 84 13.94 -9.31 -2.24
C GLU A 84 12.58 -9.87 -2.65
N ILE A 85 12.47 -11.20 -2.59
CA ILE A 85 11.22 -11.90 -2.80
C ILE A 85 10.31 -11.60 -1.61
N ASP A 86 9.12 -11.05 -1.87
CA ASP A 86 8.13 -10.78 -0.83
C ASP A 86 7.76 -12.09 -0.10
N PRO A 87 8.04 -12.21 1.21
CA PRO A 87 7.73 -13.43 1.96
C PRO A 87 6.24 -13.55 2.29
N THR A 88 5.42 -12.52 2.04
CA THR A 88 3.99 -12.47 2.39
C THR A 88 3.20 -13.71 1.93
N PRO A 89 3.35 -14.25 0.70
CA PRO A 89 2.61 -15.44 0.28
C PRO A 89 2.99 -16.70 1.04
N ILE A 90 4.28 -16.86 1.38
CA ILE A 90 4.79 -17.99 2.15
C ILE A 90 4.29 -17.89 3.59
N ILE A 91 4.34 -16.68 4.16
CA ILE A 91 3.82 -16.40 5.50
C ILE A 91 2.32 -16.68 5.55
N ALA A 92 1.54 -16.20 4.57
CA ALA A 92 0.10 -16.44 4.51
C ALA A 92 -0.25 -17.93 4.50
N PHE A 93 0.48 -18.73 3.71
CA PHE A 93 0.27 -20.18 3.65
C PHE A 93 0.67 -20.89 4.94
N THR A 94 1.90 -20.65 5.41
CA THR A 94 2.44 -21.32 6.61
C THR A 94 1.66 -20.92 7.86
N TYR A 95 1.34 -19.64 8.03
CA TYR A 95 0.49 -19.15 9.11
C TYR A 95 -0.88 -19.83 9.09
N SER A 96 -1.55 -19.87 7.94
CA SER A 96 -2.87 -20.52 7.83
C SER A 96 -2.80 -22.01 8.17
N PHE A 97 -1.76 -22.70 7.71
CA PHE A 97 -1.56 -24.12 7.96
C PHE A 97 -1.28 -24.43 9.44
N PHE A 98 -0.31 -23.75 10.05
CA PHE A 98 0.03 -23.96 11.46
C PHE A 98 -1.06 -23.46 12.41
N PHE A 99 -1.70 -22.33 12.11
CA PHE A 99 -2.86 -21.86 12.87
C PHE A 99 -3.98 -22.89 12.83
N GLY A 100 -4.29 -23.43 11.65
CA GLY A 100 -5.28 -24.50 11.49
C GLY A 100 -4.92 -25.75 12.30
N PHE A 101 -3.64 -26.19 12.23
CA PHE A 101 -3.14 -27.34 12.98
C PHE A 101 -3.14 -27.15 14.49
N MET A 102 -2.85 -25.94 15.00
CA MET A 102 -2.91 -25.63 16.43
C MET A 102 -4.35 -25.47 16.93
N LEU A 103 -5.28 -25.10 16.05
CA LEU A 103 -6.70 -24.88 16.36
C LEU A 103 -7.55 -26.15 16.22
N THR A 104 -6.97 -27.32 15.91
CA THR A 104 -7.74 -28.54 15.58
C THR A 104 -8.57 -29.16 16.69
N ASP A 105 -8.67 -28.53 17.86
CA ASP A 105 -9.83 -28.75 18.71
C ASP A 105 -11.07 -28.23 17.96
N PHE A 106 -11.83 -29.15 17.36
CA PHE A 106 -13.00 -28.90 16.50
C PHE A 106 -13.93 -27.78 17.01
N MET A 107 -14.07 -27.64 18.33
CA MET A 107 -14.87 -26.61 18.98
C MET A 107 -14.33 -25.18 18.74
N TYR A 108 -13.02 -24.97 18.83
CA TYR A 108 -12.42 -23.65 18.65
C TYR A 108 -12.42 -23.23 17.17
N GLY A 109 -12.17 -24.17 16.26
CA GLY A 109 -12.31 -23.93 14.82
C GLY A 109 -13.74 -23.52 14.43
N LEU A 110 -14.75 -24.17 15.01
CA LEU A 110 -16.15 -23.85 14.77
C LEU A 110 -16.54 -22.45 15.31
N ILE A 111 -16.11 -22.11 16.53
CA ILE A 111 -16.38 -20.79 17.13
C ILE A 111 -15.72 -19.68 16.32
N VAL A 112 -14.44 -19.84 15.95
CA VAL A 112 -13.72 -18.85 15.13
C VAL A 112 -14.37 -18.70 13.75
N GLY A 113 -14.78 -19.81 13.12
CA GLY A 113 -15.49 -19.78 11.84
C GLY A 113 -16.83 -19.03 11.91
N ILE A 114 -17.62 -19.24 12.96
CA ILE A 114 -18.90 -18.53 13.17
C ILE A 114 -18.65 -17.03 13.40
N VAL A 115 -17.68 -16.67 14.26
CA VAL A 115 -17.34 -15.27 14.53
C VAL A 115 -16.83 -14.58 13.27
N ALA A 116 -15.96 -15.21 12.49
CA ALA A 116 -15.49 -14.69 11.22
C ALA A 116 -16.63 -14.50 10.22
N ALA A 117 -17.56 -15.47 10.12
CA ALA A 117 -18.73 -15.36 9.24
C ALA A 117 -19.66 -14.21 9.64
N LEU A 118 -19.88 -14.00 10.95
CA LEU A 118 -20.65 -12.88 11.47
C LEU A 118 -19.96 -11.54 11.20
N LEU A 119 -18.65 -11.45 11.39
CA LEU A 119 -17.87 -10.25 11.11
C LEU A 119 -17.88 -9.92 9.62
N VAL A 120 -17.67 -10.87 8.72
CA VAL A 120 -17.74 -10.62 7.26
C VAL A 120 -19.14 -10.17 6.84
N LYS A 121 -20.19 -10.78 7.41
CA LYS A 121 -21.58 -10.37 7.15
C LYS A 121 -21.89 -8.98 7.70
N GLY A 122 -21.30 -8.61 8.84
CA GLY A 122 -21.37 -7.26 9.42
C GLY A 122 -20.52 -6.22 8.67
N HIS A 123 -19.37 -6.61 8.16
CA HIS A 123 -18.44 -5.75 7.41
C HIS A 123 -19.00 -5.37 6.04
N LYS A 124 -19.83 -6.23 5.43
CA LYS A 124 -20.64 -5.88 4.25
C LYS A 124 -21.59 -4.69 4.52
N LYS A 125 -22.01 -4.50 5.77
CA LYS A 125 -22.83 -3.36 6.21
C LYS A 125 -22.00 -2.11 6.53
N PHE A 126 -20.69 -2.25 6.73
CA PHE A 126 -19.77 -1.16 7.09
C PHE A 126 -19.00 -0.59 5.88
N ASN A 127 -19.20 -1.14 4.69
CA ASN A 127 -18.63 -0.62 3.43
C ASN A 127 -19.38 0.63 2.91
N ASP A 128 -20.03 1.39 3.79
CA ASP A 128 -20.55 2.73 3.53
C ASP A 128 -19.41 3.75 3.66
N GLY A 129 -18.50 3.71 2.68
CA GLY A 129 -17.75 4.85 2.13
C GLY A 129 -17.05 5.87 3.05
N THR A 130 -16.90 5.63 4.35
CA THR A 130 -16.50 6.67 5.32
C THR A 130 -15.02 6.67 5.68
N TYR A 131 -14.23 5.77 5.10
CA TYR A 131 -12.77 5.80 5.21
C TYR A 131 -12.13 5.56 3.83
N LYS A 132 -11.86 6.68 3.15
CA LYS A 132 -10.95 6.81 2.01
C LYS A 132 -9.90 7.87 2.34
#